data_AF-A0A2E0QY98-F1
#
_entry.id   AF-A0A2E0QY98-F1
#
_cell.length_a   1.000
_cell.length_b   1.000
_cell.length_c   1.000
_cell.angle_alpha   90.00
_cell.angle_beta   90.00
_cell.angle_gamma   90.00
#
_symmetry.space_group_name_H-M   'P 1'
#
loop_
_entity.id
_entity.type
_entity.pdbx_description
1 polymer ?
#
loop_
_entity_poly.entity_id
_entity_poly.type
_entity_poly.pdbx_seq_one_letter_code
_entity_poly.pdbx_strand_id
1 'polypeptide(L)'
;MTSKTAKILHLVVPLALLFLNGCEEGAPPETQVPASSESTLPENAPTSPPVQAEDGEMTADQRKEVLDKILQEKGRQQAEGLGSGKVTVNGAWNYKGYSYLSPDPNAAIEARLVAVDVTISGHTENFDIDDIEIVDGISLISYGSDPHPEFLTLDGKIMPADQFPVSLPGASRWLLIYAFPKATPTFHLFYWGKQLTPSPVTIGDSGLELPYPPKE
;
A
#
# COMPACT_ATOMS: atom_id res chain seq x y z
N MET A 1 27.85 -10.31 46.93
CA MET A 1 26.63 -9.75 47.56
C MET A 1 26.72 -8.24 47.55
N THR A 2 26.17 -7.57 46.53
CA THR A 2 25.96 -6.11 46.56
C THR A 2 24.73 -5.83 45.70
N SER A 3 23.60 -5.67 46.38
CA SER A 3 22.29 -5.33 45.82
C SER A 3 22.31 -3.87 45.35
N LYS A 4 21.91 -3.62 44.09
CA LYS A 4 21.66 -2.26 43.59
C LYS A 4 20.16 -2.01 43.58
N THR A 5 19.72 -1.16 44.49
CA THR A 5 18.35 -0.67 44.63
C THR A 5 18.07 0.38 43.55
N ALA A 6 17.13 0.12 42.65
CA ALA A 6 16.64 1.10 41.68
C ALA A 6 15.49 1.92 42.29
N LYS A 7 15.63 3.25 42.27
CA LYS A 7 14.59 4.21 42.66
C LYS A 7 13.60 4.38 41.51
N ILE A 8 12.32 4.10 41.78
CA ILE A 8 11.20 4.36 40.87
C ILE A 8 10.76 5.82 41.09
N LEU A 9 10.93 6.66 40.07
CA LEU A 9 10.47 8.05 40.05
C LEU A 9 9.08 8.08 39.40
N HIS A 10 8.04 8.41 40.17
CA HIS A 10 6.69 8.62 39.64
C HIS A 10 6.61 10.04 39.05
N LEU A 11 6.45 10.13 37.72
CA LEU A 11 6.15 11.39 37.05
C LEU A 11 4.64 11.49 36.85
N VAL A 12 4.03 12.43 37.55
CA VAL A 12 2.62 12.83 37.36
C VAL A 12 2.60 13.87 36.25
N VAL A 13 1.91 13.59 35.14
CA VAL A 13 1.65 14.56 34.07
C VAL A 13 0.17 14.95 34.10
N PRO A 14 -0.17 16.25 34.14
CA PRO A 14 -1.55 16.69 34.17
C PRO A 14 -2.19 16.58 32.77
N LEU A 15 -3.40 16.04 32.78
CA LEU A 15 -4.35 15.99 31.67
C LEU A 15 -4.86 17.41 31.36
N ALA A 16 -4.46 17.97 30.22
CA ALA A 16 -5.01 19.22 29.71
C ALA A 16 -6.06 18.91 28.63
N LEU A 17 -7.27 19.37 28.91
CA LEU A 17 -8.47 19.30 28.08
C LEU A 17 -8.57 20.56 27.20
N LEU A 18 -9.29 20.44 26.07
CA LEU A 18 -9.84 21.50 25.18
C LEU A 18 -8.90 21.96 24.03
N PHE A 19 -9.32 22.21 22.78
CA PHE A 19 -10.62 22.62 22.24
C PHE A 19 -10.87 22.05 20.82
N LEU A 20 -12.16 21.80 20.54
CA LEU A 20 -12.76 21.67 19.22
C LEU A 20 -12.81 23.04 18.52
N ASN A 21 -12.44 23.08 17.23
CA ASN A 21 -12.81 24.06 16.20
C ASN A 21 -12.34 23.43 14.88
N GLY A 22 -13.05 23.37 13.77
CA GLY A 22 -14.36 23.88 13.37
C GLY A 22 -14.42 23.57 11.87
N CYS A 23 -15.50 22.92 11.41
CA CYS A 23 -15.72 22.63 10.01
C CYS A 23 -16.00 23.92 9.24
N GLU A 24 -15.25 24.19 8.16
CA GLU A 24 -15.74 25.00 7.05
C GLU A 24 -15.62 24.19 5.77
N GLU A 25 -16.79 23.75 5.31
CA GLU A 25 -17.02 22.97 4.11
C GLU A 25 -17.24 23.95 2.95
N GLY A 26 -16.20 24.16 2.14
CA GLY A 26 -16.28 24.92 0.91
C GLY A 26 -16.76 24.04 -0.23
N ALA A 27 -18.01 24.18 -0.64
CA ALA A 27 -18.56 23.50 -1.80
C ALA A 27 -17.90 24.00 -3.11
N PRO A 28 -17.47 23.11 -4.02
CA PRO A 28 -17.01 23.52 -5.34
C PRO A 28 -18.18 23.84 -6.29
N PRO A 29 -17.98 24.71 -7.29
CA PRO A 29 -19.01 25.18 -8.21
C PRO A 29 -19.49 24.11 -9.21
N GLU A 30 -20.79 24.15 -9.49
CA GLU A 30 -21.48 23.34 -10.51
C GLU A 30 -20.79 23.45 -11.88
N THR A 31 -20.29 22.31 -12.37
CA THR A 31 -19.86 22.16 -13.75
C THR A 31 -21.06 21.71 -14.59
N GLN A 32 -21.42 22.53 -15.57
CA GLN A 32 -22.50 22.28 -16.52
C GLN A 32 -22.15 21.07 -17.41
N VAL A 33 -23.05 20.07 -17.43
CA VAL A 33 -22.98 18.90 -18.31
C VAL A 33 -23.51 19.30 -19.69
N PRO A 34 -22.75 19.08 -20.79
CA PRO A 34 -23.27 19.30 -22.13
C PRO A 34 -24.21 18.18 -22.58
N ALA A 35 -25.12 18.57 -23.46
CA ALA A 35 -26.30 17.85 -23.91
C ALA A 35 -26.05 16.44 -24.48
N SER A 36 -26.95 15.54 -24.09
CA SER A 36 -27.14 14.19 -24.62
C SER A 36 -27.33 14.20 -26.14
N SER A 37 -26.49 13.44 -26.85
CA SER A 37 -26.71 13.09 -28.25
C SER A 37 -27.66 11.89 -28.31
N GLU A 38 -28.82 12.06 -28.94
CA GLU A 38 -29.73 10.97 -29.30
C GLU A 38 -29.03 10.00 -30.25
N SER A 39 -28.77 8.78 -29.74
CA SER A 39 -28.39 7.64 -30.58
C SER A 39 -29.65 6.86 -30.91
N THR A 40 -30.06 6.92 -32.18
CA THR A 40 -31.15 6.13 -32.75
C THR A 40 -30.66 4.71 -32.98
N LEU A 41 -31.20 3.74 -32.22
CA LEU A 41 -30.98 2.31 -32.45
C LEU A 41 -31.99 1.78 -33.49
N PRO A 42 -31.57 0.85 -34.38
CA PRO A 42 -32.47 0.21 -35.32
C PRO A 42 -33.37 -0.82 -34.63
N GLU A 43 -34.67 -0.64 -34.83
CA GLU A 43 -35.75 -1.54 -34.48
C GLU A 43 -35.73 -2.75 -35.43
N ASN A 44 -35.26 -3.90 -34.94
CA ASN A 44 -35.66 -5.25 -35.36
C ASN A 44 -34.83 -6.32 -34.63
N ALA A 45 -35.37 -6.86 -33.54
CA ALA A 45 -34.88 -8.10 -32.94
C ALA A 45 -36.04 -9.09 -32.74
N PRO A 46 -35.82 -10.41 -32.98
CA PRO A 46 -36.86 -11.42 -32.86
C PRO A 46 -37.33 -11.56 -31.41
N THR A 47 -38.65 -11.64 -31.21
CA THR A 47 -39.29 -11.86 -29.92
C THR A 47 -38.99 -13.27 -29.42
N SER A 48 -38.00 -13.39 -28.54
CA SER A 48 -37.79 -14.62 -27.76
C SER A 48 -38.94 -14.80 -26.76
N PRO A 49 -39.40 -16.04 -26.49
CA PRO A 49 -40.43 -16.30 -25.51
C PRO A 49 -39.97 -15.91 -24.10
N PRO A 50 -40.91 -15.55 -23.20
CA PRO A 50 -40.58 -15.14 -21.85
C PRO A 50 -39.96 -16.33 -21.10
N VAL A 51 -38.66 -16.24 -20.85
CA VAL A 51 -37.99 -17.13 -19.91
C VAL A 51 -38.52 -16.74 -18.53
N GLN A 52 -39.34 -17.61 -17.93
CA GLN A 52 -39.72 -17.50 -16.53
C GLN A 52 -38.43 -17.60 -15.71
N ALA A 53 -37.93 -16.45 -15.27
CA ALA A 53 -36.90 -16.39 -14.26
C ALA A 53 -37.55 -16.87 -12.96
N GLU A 54 -37.28 -18.13 -12.60
CA GLU A 54 -37.45 -18.54 -11.22
C GLU A 54 -36.42 -17.74 -10.40
N ASP A 55 -36.89 -16.68 -9.75
CA ASP A 55 -36.16 -15.94 -8.72
C ASP A 55 -35.96 -16.88 -7.51
N GLY A 56 -35.08 -17.86 -7.66
CA GLY A 56 -34.58 -18.67 -6.57
C GLY A 56 -33.73 -17.80 -5.67
N GLU A 57 -34.26 -17.43 -4.51
CA GLU A 57 -33.55 -16.66 -3.51
C GLU A 57 -32.29 -17.42 -3.06
N MET A 58 -31.10 -16.90 -3.41
CA MET A 58 -29.83 -17.50 -2.97
C MET A 58 -29.72 -17.50 -1.45
N THR A 59 -29.28 -18.62 -0.87
CA THR A 59 -28.98 -18.70 0.56
C THR A 59 -27.77 -17.82 0.92
N ALA A 60 -27.60 -17.51 2.21
CA ALA A 60 -26.47 -16.73 2.68
C ALA A 60 -25.11 -17.38 2.33
N ASP A 61 -25.03 -18.71 2.42
CA ASP A 61 -23.81 -19.45 2.09
C ASP A 61 -23.50 -19.40 0.60
N GLN A 62 -24.52 -19.52 -0.26
CA GLN A 62 -24.35 -19.37 -1.71
C GLN A 62 -23.89 -17.96 -2.08
N ARG A 63 -24.46 -16.92 -1.46
CA ARG A 63 -24.00 -15.54 -1.65
C ARG A 63 -22.55 -15.36 -1.24
N LYS A 64 -22.14 -15.93 -0.11
CA LYS A 64 -20.75 -15.88 0.35
C LYS A 64 -19.79 -16.54 -0.65
N GLU A 65 -20.12 -17.74 -1.13
CA GLU A 65 -19.27 -18.44 -2.12
C GLU A 65 -19.14 -17.66 -3.43
N VAL A 66 -20.24 -17.04 -3.90
CA VAL A 66 -20.22 -16.19 -5.10
C VAL A 66 -19.35 -14.96 -4.87
N LEU A 67 -19.47 -14.29 -3.71
CA LEU A 67 -18.65 -13.13 -3.36
C LEU A 67 -17.17 -13.51 -3.28
N ASP A 68 -16.83 -14.63 -2.64
CA ASP A 68 -15.45 -15.11 -2.52
C ASP A 68 -14.83 -15.36 -3.90
N LYS A 69 -15.58 -15.97 -4.83
CA LYS A 69 -15.15 -16.17 -6.22
C LYS A 69 -14.93 -14.86 -6.97
N ILE A 70 -15.84 -13.89 -6.81
CA ILE A 70 -15.70 -12.55 -7.42
C ILE A 70 -14.46 -11.85 -6.88
N LEU A 71 -14.25 -11.87 -5.56
CA LEU A 71 -13.09 -11.25 -4.91
C LEU A 71 -11.78 -11.91 -5.38
N GLN A 72 -11.76 -13.24 -5.46
CA GLN A 72 -10.60 -13.97 -5.96
C GLN A 72 -10.27 -13.62 -7.42
N GLU A 73 -11.27 -13.57 -8.29
CA GLU A 73 -11.07 -13.19 -9.69
C GLU A 73 -10.64 -11.73 -9.84
N LYS A 74 -11.16 -10.82 -9.00
CA LYS A 74 -10.71 -9.43 -8.95
C LYS A 74 -9.27 -9.30 -8.49
N GLY A 75 -8.88 -10.02 -7.44
CA GLY A 75 -7.47 -10.07 -7.00
C GLY A 75 -6.56 -10.63 -8.10
N ARG A 76 -7.01 -11.66 -8.83
CA ARG A 76 -6.28 -12.20 -9.98
C ARG A 76 -6.08 -11.15 -11.08
N GLN A 77 -7.13 -10.40 -11.43
CA GLN A 77 -7.08 -9.32 -12.43
C GLN A 77 -6.11 -8.20 -12.00
N GLN A 78 -6.12 -7.81 -10.72
CA GLN A 78 -5.19 -6.80 -10.22
C GLN A 78 -3.74 -7.31 -10.23
N ALA A 79 -3.52 -8.57 -9.89
CA ALA A 79 -2.21 -9.20 -9.98
C ALA A 79 -1.64 -9.23 -11.42
N GLU A 80 -2.48 -9.12 -12.45
CA GLU A 80 -2.04 -8.98 -13.85
C GLU A 80 -1.31 -7.66 -14.09
N GLY A 81 -1.49 -6.64 -13.24
CA GLY A 81 -0.72 -5.39 -13.26
C GLY A 81 0.79 -5.65 -13.27
N LEU A 82 1.25 -6.63 -12.49
CA LEU A 82 2.65 -7.04 -12.47
C LEU A 82 3.09 -7.70 -13.80
N GLY A 83 2.19 -8.35 -14.55
CA GLY A 83 2.52 -9.01 -15.81
C GLY A 83 3.66 -10.02 -15.70
N SER A 84 4.67 -9.87 -16.57
CA SER A 84 5.95 -10.62 -16.52
C SER A 84 6.93 -10.08 -15.47
N GLY A 85 6.47 -9.13 -14.67
CA GLY A 85 7.31 -8.25 -13.90
C GLY A 85 8.07 -8.94 -12.80
N LYS A 86 9.27 -8.41 -12.56
CA LYS A 86 10.20 -8.89 -11.55
C LYS A 86 10.55 -7.74 -10.62
N VAL A 87 10.48 -8.04 -9.32
CA VAL A 87 10.96 -7.17 -8.25
C VAL A 87 12.29 -7.72 -7.75
N THR A 88 13.30 -6.86 -7.71
CA THR A 88 14.61 -7.16 -7.12
C THR A 88 14.82 -6.25 -5.94
N VAL A 89 15.05 -6.81 -4.75
CA VAL A 89 15.39 -6.03 -3.57
C VAL A 89 16.89 -5.77 -3.58
N ASN A 90 17.28 -4.50 -3.69
CA ASN A 90 18.67 -4.05 -3.68
C ASN A 90 19.19 -3.88 -2.25
N GLY A 91 18.31 -3.59 -1.30
CA GLY A 91 18.63 -3.47 0.13
C GLY A 91 17.38 -3.21 0.97
N ALA A 92 17.48 -3.47 2.26
CA ALA A 92 16.46 -3.10 3.23
C ALA A 92 17.11 -2.77 4.58
N TRP A 93 16.62 -1.74 5.26
CA TRP A 93 17.21 -1.27 6.51
C TRP A 93 16.22 -0.57 7.44
N ASN A 94 16.59 -0.48 8.72
CA ASN A 94 15.92 0.38 9.68
C ASN A 94 16.00 1.85 9.24
N TYR A 95 14.85 2.49 9.03
CA TYR A 95 14.79 3.82 8.43
C TYR A 95 14.59 4.92 9.47
N LYS A 96 15.33 6.02 9.33
CA LYS A 96 15.30 7.19 10.24
C LYS A 96 15.14 8.53 9.53
N GLY A 97 15.11 8.53 8.20
CA GLY A 97 14.90 9.74 7.40
C GLY A 97 13.46 10.23 7.45
N TYR A 98 13.14 11.20 6.60
CA TYR A 98 11.78 11.71 6.48
C TYR A 98 10.80 10.64 5.97
N SER A 99 9.63 10.57 6.60
CA SER A 99 8.47 9.87 6.08
C SER A 99 7.19 10.54 6.55
N TYR A 100 6.13 10.50 5.75
CA TYR A 100 4.79 10.86 6.22
C TYR A 100 4.17 9.76 7.11
N LEU A 101 4.73 8.55 7.10
CA LEU A 101 4.35 7.50 8.03
C LEU A 101 4.95 7.78 9.41
N SER A 102 4.10 7.73 10.43
CA SER A 102 4.49 7.91 11.83
C SER A 102 3.89 6.80 12.68
N PRO A 103 4.62 5.67 12.88
CA PRO A 103 4.12 4.57 13.71
C PRO A 103 3.70 5.05 15.10
N ASP A 104 2.50 4.68 15.55
CA ASP A 104 2.01 5.07 16.87
C ASP A 104 2.87 4.42 17.97
N PRO A 105 3.55 5.22 18.82
CA PRO A 105 4.37 4.67 19.90
C PRO A 105 3.56 3.92 20.97
N ASN A 106 2.23 4.07 21.00
CA ASN A 106 1.33 3.41 21.96
C ASN A 106 0.61 2.20 21.37
N ALA A 107 0.88 1.84 20.11
CA ALA A 107 0.29 0.65 19.50
C ALA A 107 0.65 -0.61 20.29
N ALA A 108 -0.27 -1.58 20.33
CA ALA A 108 -0.04 -2.86 21.02
C ALA A 108 1.17 -3.63 20.47
N ILE A 109 1.49 -3.43 19.19
CA ILE A 109 2.70 -3.93 18.54
C ILE A 109 3.57 -2.72 18.22
N GLU A 110 4.72 -2.63 18.88
CA GLU A 110 5.67 -1.55 18.64
C GLU A 110 6.25 -1.67 17.22
N ALA A 111 6.14 -0.60 16.45
CA ALA A 111 6.60 -0.54 15.07
C ALA A 111 7.76 0.45 14.89
N ARG A 112 8.52 0.25 13.81
CA ARG A 112 9.58 1.12 13.31
C ARG A 112 9.39 1.38 11.83
N LEU A 113 10.06 2.38 11.29
CA LEU A 113 10.14 2.53 9.85
C LEU A 113 11.21 1.57 9.28
N VAL A 114 10.88 0.93 8.16
CA VAL A 114 11.78 0.10 7.37
C VAL A 114 11.75 0.61 5.94
N ALA A 115 12.91 0.88 5.37
CA ALA A 115 13.03 1.24 3.97
C ALA A 115 13.46 0.02 3.17
N VAL A 116 12.86 -0.15 2.00
CA VAL A 116 13.14 -1.22 1.05
C VAL A 116 13.45 -0.60 -0.31
N ASP A 117 14.67 -0.78 -0.76
CA ASP A 117 15.11 -0.35 -2.07
C ASP A 117 14.83 -1.47 -3.08
N VAL A 118 13.95 -1.20 -4.04
CA VAL A 118 13.52 -2.17 -5.04
C VAL A 118 13.72 -1.67 -6.46
N THR A 119 14.13 -2.57 -7.34
CA THR A 119 14.07 -2.38 -8.79
C THR A 119 12.94 -3.24 -9.35
N ILE A 120 12.03 -2.62 -10.09
CA ILE A 120 10.87 -3.25 -10.72
C ILE A 120 11.05 -3.15 -12.24
N SER A 121 10.73 -4.22 -12.96
CA SER A 121 10.86 -4.30 -14.41
C SER A 121 9.79 -5.22 -14.97
N GLY A 122 9.41 -5.08 -16.24
CA GLY A 122 8.49 -6.00 -16.93
C GLY A 122 7.03 -5.94 -16.44
N HIS A 123 6.68 -4.94 -15.62
CA HIS A 123 5.33 -4.61 -15.20
C HIS A 123 4.53 -3.92 -16.32
N THR A 124 3.20 -3.95 -16.21
CA THR A 124 2.29 -3.29 -17.15
C THR A 124 1.96 -1.87 -16.69
N GLU A 125 1.15 -1.14 -17.47
CA GLU A 125 0.61 0.18 -17.07
C GLU A 125 -0.39 0.13 -15.91
N ASN A 126 -0.92 -1.05 -15.60
CA ASN A 126 -1.85 -1.25 -14.49
C ASN A 126 -1.14 -1.66 -13.19
N PHE A 127 0.20 -1.63 -13.17
CA PHE A 127 0.96 -1.91 -11.96
C PHE A 127 0.92 -0.70 -11.04
N ASP A 128 0.38 -0.89 -9.84
CA ASP A 128 0.44 0.10 -8.77
C ASP A 128 1.53 -0.24 -7.76
N ILE A 129 2.28 0.78 -7.34
CA ILE A 129 3.42 0.61 -6.43
C ILE A 129 2.97 0.54 -4.97
N ASP A 130 1.86 1.19 -4.65
CA ASP A 130 1.30 1.22 -3.29
C ASP A 130 0.78 -0.16 -2.86
N ASP A 131 0.32 -0.96 -3.80
CA ASP A 131 -0.14 -2.35 -3.65
C ASP A 131 0.98 -3.37 -3.33
N ILE A 132 2.26 -2.96 -3.26
CA ILE A 132 3.31 -3.84 -2.72
C ILE A 132 3.19 -3.92 -1.20
N GLU A 133 2.78 -5.10 -0.72
CA GLU A 133 2.65 -5.41 0.69
C GLU A 133 3.97 -5.85 1.33
N ILE A 134 4.19 -5.44 2.58
CA ILE A 134 5.24 -5.99 3.45
C ILE A 134 4.66 -7.04 4.39
N VAL A 135 5.21 -8.25 4.34
CA VAL A 135 4.71 -9.42 5.07
C VAL A 135 5.81 -9.97 5.98
N ASP A 136 5.49 -10.33 7.21
CA ASP A 136 6.47 -10.90 8.15
C ASP A 136 7.08 -12.21 7.62
N GLY A 137 8.41 -12.29 7.68
CA GLY A 137 9.18 -13.37 7.06
C GLY A 137 9.03 -14.75 7.71
N ILE A 138 8.33 -14.86 8.84
CA ILE A 138 8.15 -16.12 9.58
C ILE A 138 6.66 -16.46 9.71
N SER A 139 5.87 -15.54 10.23
CA SER A 139 4.43 -15.70 10.49
C SER A 139 3.56 -15.51 9.25
N LEU A 140 4.09 -14.89 8.20
CA LEU A 140 3.36 -14.52 6.98
C LEU A 140 2.15 -13.60 7.24
N ILE A 141 2.17 -12.85 8.34
CA ILE A 141 1.19 -11.80 8.61
C ILE A 141 1.53 -10.58 7.75
N SER A 142 0.55 -10.06 7.01
CA SER A 142 0.69 -8.79 6.28
C SER A 142 0.61 -7.60 7.23
N TYR A 143 1.50 -6.63 7.06
CA TYR A 143 1.53 -5.37 7.80
C TYR A 143 1.08 -4.17 6.96
N GLY A 144 0.47 -4.45 5.81
CA GLY A 144 -0.14 -3.47 4.93
C GLY A 144 0.60 -3.28 3.60
N SER A 145 -0.19 -2.84 2.63
CA SER A 145 0.20 -2.05 1.47
C SER A 145 0.35 -0.57 1.90
N ASP A 146 0.52 0.34 0.96
CA ASP A 146 0.67 1.80 1.20
C ASP A 146 2.01 2.23 1.84
N PRO A 147 3.16 1.85 1.25
CA PRO A 147 4.42 2.48 1.62
C PRO A 147 4.37 3.99 1.42
N HIS A 148 5.34 4.70 1.98
CA HIS A 148 5.79 5.97 1.42
C HIS A 148 6.75 5.69 0.27
N PRO A 149 6.34 5.92 -0.99
CA PRO A 149 7.16 5.64 -2.15
C PRO A 149 7.97 6.89 -2.54
N GLU A 150 9.25 6.69 -2.85
CA GLU A 150 10.10 7.72 -3.44
C GLU A 150 10.84 7.14 -4.64
N PHE A 151 10.93 7.92 -5.72
CA PHE A 151 11.66 7.49 -6.91
C PHE A 151 13.17 7.53 -6.67
N LEU A 152 13.84 6.48 -7.12
CA LEU A 152 15.29 6.42 -7.20
C LEU A 152 15.75 6.37 -8.65
N THR A 153 16.90 6.97 -8.92
CA THR A 153 17.67 6.69 -10.12
C THR A 153 18.07 5.21 -10.13
N LEU A 154 18.33 4.60 -11.29
CA LEU A 154 18.70 3.18 -11.36
C LEU A 154 19.99 2.84 -10.59
N ASP A 155 20.89 3.82 -10.38
CA ASP A 155 22.08 3.68 -9.54
C ASP A 155 21.81 3.85 -8.03
N GLY A 156 20.56 4.10 -7.62
CA GLY A 156 20.12 4.08 -6.22
C GLY A 156 20.22 5.41 -5.48
N LYS A 157 20.19 6.54 -6.19
CA LYS A 157 20.13 7.89 -5.60
C LYS A 157 18.72 8.42 -5.64
N ILE A 158 18.38 9.33 -4.73
CA ILE A 158 17.11 10.07 -4.76
C ILE A 158 17.00 10.77 -6.12
N MET A 159 15.88 10.54 -6.80
CA MET A 159 15.60 11.20 -8.08
C MET A 159 15.34 12.70 -7.84
N PRO A 160 15.99 13.60 -8.58
CA PRO A 160 15.66 15.02 -8.54
C PRO A 160 14.19 15.28 -8.92
N ALA A 161 13.56 16.27 -8.29
CA ALA A 161 12.13 16.58 -8.49
C ALA A 161 11.75 17.00 -9.91
N ASP A 162 12.73 17.42 -10.73
CA ASP A 162 12.55 17.76 -12.15
C ASP A 162 12.77 16.56 -13.10
N GLN A 163 13.06 15.39 -12.56
CA GLN A 163 13.22 14.15 -13.31
C GLN A 163 12.03 13.22 -13.11
N PHE A 164 11.79 12.39 -14.12
CA PHE A 164 10.74 11.38 -14.11
C PHE A 164 11.36 10.00 -14.36
N PRO A 165 10.75 8.92 -13.86
CA PRO A 165 11.15 7.57 -14.22
C PRO A 165 11.03 7.38 -15.74
N VAL A 166 11.80 6.41 -16.26
CA VAL A 166 11.67 5.98 -17.66
C VAL A 166 10.23 5.49 -17.89
N SER A 167 9.63 5.90 -19.01
CA SER A 167 8.29 5.46 -19.38
C SER A 167 8.18 3.94 -19.47
N LEU A 168 7.04 3.40 -19.04
CA LEU A 168 6.72 1.98 -19.11
C LEU A 168 6.86 1.47 -20.57
N PRO A 169 7.33 0.23 -20.80
CA PRO A 169 7.67 -0.84 -19.83
C PRO A 169 9.13 -0.82 -19.32
N GLY A 170 9.74 0.37 -19.14
CA GLY A 170 11.07 0.51 -18.55
C GLY A 170 11.17 0.02 -17.10
N ALA A 171 12.39 -0.30 -16.67
CA ALA A 171 12.66 -0.58 -15.26
C ALA A 171 12.62 0.72 -14.44
N SER A 172 12.02 0.66 -13.26
CA SER A 172 11.96 1.75 -12.28
C SER A 172 12.56 1.28 -10.96
N ARG A 173 13.26 2.17 -10.25
CA ARG A 173 13.81 1.89 -8.93
C ARG A 173 13.13 2.80 -7.91
N TRP A 174 12.79 2.24 -6.75
CA TRP A 174 11.96 2.88 -5.74
C TRP A 174 12.54 2.63 -4.35
N LEU A 175 12.39 3.63 -3.49
CA LEU A 175 12.50 3.47 -2.04
C LEU A 175 11.09 3.36 -1.48
N LEU A 176 10.76 2.22 -0.89
CA LEU A 176 9.47 1.96 -0.25
C LEU A 176 9.65 1.96 1.26
N ILE A 177 9.04 2.90 1.95
CA ILE A 177 9.15 3.03 3.41
C ILE A 177 7.87 2.54 4.06
N TYR A 178 7.98 1.57 4.96
CA TYR A 178 6.86 0.94 5.66
C TYR A 178 6.94 1.16 7.17
N ALA A 179 5.79 1.14 7.85
CA ALA A 179 5.73 0.88 9.28
C ALA A 179 5.73 -0.65 9.52
N PHE A 180 6.70 -1.16 10.28
CA PHE A 180 6.90 -2.60 10.45
C PHE A 180 7.27 -2.98 11.89
N PRO A 181 6.83 -4.14 12.44
CA PRO A 181 7.05 -4.50 13.84
C PRO A 181 8.52 -4.59 14.22
N LYS A 182 8.92 -3.96 15.34
CA LYS A 182 10.31 -3.93 15.82
C LYS A 182 10.92 -5.32 16.08
N ALA A 183 10.10 -6.27 16.51
CA ALA A 183 10.54 -7.62 16.84
C ALA A 183 10.91 -8.47 15.61
N THR A 184 10.47 -8.08 14.41
CA THR A 184 10.66 -8.86 13.19
C THR A 184 11.91 -8.37 12.43
N PRO A 185 12.91 -9.25 12.19
CA PRO A 185 14.13 -8.90 11.45
C PRO A 185 14.06 -9.20 9.96
N THR A 186 13.03 -9.92 9.49
CA THR A 186 12.91 -10.38 8.10
C THR A 186 11.50 -10.18 7.55
N PHE A 187 11.38 -10.01 6.24
CA PHE A 187 10.08 -9.85 5.57
C PHE A 187 10.05 -10.51 4.19
N HIS A 188 8.86 -10.70 3.67
CA HIS A 188 8.59 -10.92 2.25
C HIS A 188 7.89 -9.70 1.66
N LEU A 189 8.03 -9.53 0.35
CA LEU A 189 7.17 -8.62 -0.41
C LEU A 189 6.12 -9.43 -1.15
N PHE A 190 4.89 -8.94 -1.16
CA PHE A 190 3.76 -9.50 -1.90
C PHE A 190 3.12 -8.43 -2.77
N TYR A 191 2.43 -8.84 -3.82
CA TYR A 191 1.61 -7.98 -4.67
C TYR A 191 0.37 -8.76 -5.06
N TRP A 192 -0.81 -8.37 -4.56
CA TRP A 192 -2.08 -9.07 -4.78
C TRP A 192 -1.98 -10.59 -4.53
N GLY A 193 -1.38 -10.97 -3.39
CA GLY A 193 -1.18 -12.38 -3.00
C GLY A 193 -0.04 -13.11 -3.73
N LYS A 194 0.58 -12.50 -4.74
CA LYS A 194 1.79 -13.05 -5.40
C LYS A 194 3.04 -12.67 -4.62
N GLN A 195 3.76 -13.67 -4.13
CA GLN A 195 5.05 -13.47 -3.47
C GLN A 195 6.09 -12.94 -4.46
N LEU A 196 6.67 -11.78 -4.16
CA LEU A 196 7.68 -11.11 -4.98
C LEU A 196 9.10 -11.50 -4.61
N THR A 197 9.36 -11.81 -3.34
CA THR A 197 10.67 -12.25 -2.86
C THR A 197 10.68 -13.75 -2.57
N PRO A 198 11.55 -14.56 -3.23
CA PRO A 198 11.54 -16.02 -3.08
C PRO A 198 12.02 -16.51 -1.71
N SER A 199 12.62 -15.64 -0.89
CA SER A 199 13.10 -15.93 0.45
C SER A 199 12.95 -14.68 1.32
N PRO A 200 12.89 -14.83 2.66
CA PRO A 200 12.80 -13.69 3.55
C PRO A 200 14.01 -12.76 3.36
N VAL A 201 13.73 -11.46 3.26
CA VAL A 201 14.73 -10.39 3.17
C VAL A 201 15.08 -9.93 4.57
N THR A 202 16.36 -9.93 4.91
CA THR A 202 16.86 -9.42 6.20
C THR A 202 16.91 -7.89 6.21
N ILE A 203 16.45 -7.29 7.30
CA ILE A 203 16.50 -5.86 7.54
C ILE A 203 17.86 -5.51 8.16
N GLY A 204 18.65 -4.70 7.46
CA GLY A 204 19.93 -4.18 7.94
C GLY A 204 19.81 -2.96 8.86
N ASP A 205 20.95 -2.43 9.27
CA ASP A 205 21.01 -1.35 10.27
C ASP A 205 20.83 0.06 9.68
N SER A 206 21.32 0.31 8.47
CA SER A 206 21.29 1.63 7.84
C SER A 206 21.37 1.57 6.31
N GLY A 207 20.99 2.68 5.67
CA GLY A 207 21.03 2.87 4.22
C GLY A 207 20.64 4.29 3.84
N LEU A 208 20.03 4.47 2.66
CA LEU A 208 19.58 5.78 2.19
C LEU A 208 18.48 6.37 3.10
N GLU A 209 18.53 7.69 3.30
CA GLU A 209 17.56 8.46 4.09
C GLU A 209 17.09 9.67 3.30
N LEU A 210 15.78 9.95 3.31
CA LEU A 210 15.22 11.15 2.69
C LEU A 210 15.45 12.37 3.61
N PRO A 211 15.80 13.53 3.04
CA PRO A 211 15.87 14.77 3.81
C PRO A 211 14.47 15.19 4.26
N TYR A 212 14.39 15.84 5.41
CA TYR A 212 13.15 16.49 5.85
C TYR A 212 12.79 17.65 4.91
N PRO A 213 11.51 17.85 4.58
CA PRO A 213 11.08 19.00 3.81
C PRO A 213 11.46 20.29 4.56
N PRO A 214 11.77 21.38 3.85
CA PRO A 214 11.98 22.67 4.48
C PRO A 214 10.75 23.07 5.29
N LYS A 215 10.95 23.67 6.46
CA LYS A 215 9.85 24.25 7.23
C LYS A 215 9.33 25.46 6.47
N GLU A 216 8.03 25.47 6.15
CA GLU A 216 7.32 26.65 5.66
C GLU A 216 7.26 27.75 6.72
#